data_AF-A0A1I3HNL3-F1
#
_entry.id   AF-A0A1I3HNL3-F1
#
_cell.length_a   1.000
_cell.length_b   1.000
_cell.length_c   1.000
_cell.angle_alpha   90.00
_cell.angle_beta   90.00
_cell.angle_gamma   90.00
#
_symmetry.space_group_name_H-M   'P 1'
#
loop_
_entity.id
_entity.type
_entity.pdbx_description
1 polymer ?
#
loop_
_entity_poly.entity_id
_entity_poly.type
_entity_poly.pdbx_seq_one_letter_code
_entity_poly.pdbx_strand_id
1 'polypeptide(L)'
;MSELNEQQMGRFNAVNARLGLAPAQSTHATNARVKDFVAKQHVVLSSNPAESDIPPYLIAVGSIAELNKLAGAPDDGDDTDVVYPPAASAHLTAKAEQPLTRAQLIGSLDDDTLADLKTAAAAYLKGNPAKVADYEPLINATLFPGKVAVFADSGDLNVPENGSVTIKGADPVVLNYGSITVGQNGQIIVQTDANITTQIMTQL
;
A
#
# COMPACT_ATOMS: atom_id res chain seq x y z
N MET A 1 -4.69 -18.40 -18.49
CA MET A 1 -3.39 -18.09 -17.87
C MET A 1 -2.62 -17.32 -18.91
N SER A 2 -2.51 -16.01 -18.72
CA SER A 2 -1.67 -15.19 -19.57
C SER A 2 -0.22 -15.39 -19.11
N GLU A 3 0.59 -16.11 -19.88
CA GLU A 3 2.01 -16.21 -19.58
C GLU A 3 2.66 -14.84 -19.76
N LEU A 4 3.30 -14.34 -18.71
CA LEU A 4 4.05 -13.09 -18.76
C LEU A 4 5.25 -13.26 -19.68
N ASN A 5 5.46 -12.31 -20.59
CA ASN A 5 6.71 -12.24 -21.33
C ASN A 5 7.88 -11.83 -20.40
N GLU A 6 9.11 -11.94 -20.89
CA GLU A 6 10.31 -11.67 -20.10
C GLU A 6 10.34 -10.26 -19.50
N GLN A 7 9.89 -9.25 -20.25
CA GLN A 7 9.84 -7.87 -19.77
C GLN A 7 8.78 -7.68 -18.67
N GLN A 8 7.61 -8.31 -18.82
CA GLN A 8 6.55 -8.31 -17.80
C GLN A 8 7.00 -9.02 -16.53
N MET A 9 7.66 -10.17 -16.68
CA MET A 9 8.24 -10.90 -15.56
C MET A 9 9.35 -10.10 -14.88
N GLY A 10 10.19 -9.40 -15.64
CA GLY A 10 11.21 -8.49 -15.12
C GLY A 10 10.62 -7.37 -14.25
N ARG A 11 9.53 -6.74 -14.71
CA ARG A 11 8.81 -5.71 -13.93
C ARG A 11 8.16 -6.28 -12.67
N PHE A 12 7.50 -7.45 -12.77
CA PHE A 12 6.95 -8.14 -11.60
C PHE A 12 8.04 -8.42 -10.55
N ASN A 13 9.19 -8.94 -10.99
CA ASN A 13 10.32 -9.25 -10.12
C ASN A 13 10.94 -8.00 -9.50
N ALA A 14 10.98 -6.88 -10.22
CA ALA A 14 11.44 -5.61 -9.67
C ALA A 14 10.55 -5.14 -8.50
N VAL A 15 9.23 -5.29 -8.62
CA VAL A 15 8.29 -5.00 -7.52
C VAL A 15 8.53 -5.93 -6.34
N ASN A 16 8.62 -7.25 -6.58
CA ASN A 16 8.93 -8.22 -5.53
C ASN A 16 10.25 -7.90 -4.80
N ALA A 17 11.30 -7.54 -5.54
CA ALA A 17 12.58 -7.18 -4.96
C ALA A 17 12.48 -5.96 -4.04
N ARG A 18 11.70 -4.93 -4.40
CA ARG A 18 11.42 -3.78 -3.52
C ARG A 18 10.73 -4.23 -2.23
N LEU A 19 9.82 -5.18 -2.33
CA LEU A 19 9.07 -5.75 -1.21
C LEU A 19 9.88 -6.81 -0.41
N GLY A 20 11.15 -7.03 -0.72
CA GLY A 20 11.97 -8.05 -0.06
C GLY A 20 11.57 -9.50 -0.37
N LEU A 21 10.79 -9.71 -1.43
CA LEU A 21 10.35 -11.02 -1.92
C LEU A 21 11.33 -11.56 -2.98
N ALA A 22 11.46 -12.88 -3.05
CA ALA A 22 12.22 -13.54 -4.10
C ALA A 22 11.54 -13.38 -5.48
N PRO A 23 12.28 -13.52 -6.60
CA PRO A 23 11.71 -13.53 -7.94
C PRO A 23 10.61 -14.59 -8.07
N ALA A 24 9.50 -14.23 -8.72
CA ALA A 24 8.31 -15.07 -8.87
C ALA A 24 7.70 -15.61 -7.55
N GLN A 25 8.12 -15.10 -6.38
CA GLN A 25 7.54 -15.50 -5.11
C GLN A 25 6.07 -15.07 -5.04
N SER A 26 5.20 -16.03 -4.75
CA SER A 26 3.82 -15.78 -4.34
C SER A 26 3.76 -15.62 -2.82
N THR A 27 2.95 -14.66 -2.34
CA THR A 27 2.75 -14.45 -0.91
C THR A 27 1.63 -15.31 -0.32
N HIS A 28 0.90 -16.04 -1.16
CA HIS A 28 -0.12 -16.99 -0.73
C HIS A 28 0.21 -18.37 -1.30
N ALA A 29 0.19 -19.40 -0.44
CA ALA A 29 0.66 -20.72 -0.81
C ALA A 29 -0.17 -21.30 -1.97
N THR A 30 0.53 -21.81 -2.99
CA THR A 30 0.02 -22.53 -4.17
C THR A 30 -0.92 -23.72 -3.89
N ASN A 31 -1.11 -24.11 -2.62
CA ASN A 31 -2.02 -25.18 -2.20
C ASN A 31 -3.44 -24.69 -1.86
N ALA A 32 -3.64 -23.38 -1.68
CA ALA A 32 -4.95 -22.74 -1.81
C ALA A 32 -4.89 -21.96 -3.13
N ARG A 33 -4.94 -22.69 -4.25
CA ARG A 33 -4.95 -22.05 -5.56
C ARG A 33 -6.08 -21.03 -5.54
N VAL A 34 -5.85 -19.87 -6.15
CA VAL A 34 -6.87 -18.90 -6.59
C VAL A 34 -8.13 -19.61 -7.15
N LYS A 35 -8.01 -20.84 -7.67
CA LYS A 35 -9.11 -21.75 -8.06
C LYS A 35 -10.19 -22.01 -6.98
N ASP A 36 -9.85 -22.09 -5.69
CA ASP A 36 -10.87 -22.25 -4.64
C ASP A 36 -11.63 -20.93 -4.37
N PHE A 37 -11.03 -19.80 -4.73
CA PHE A 37 -11.61 -18.46 -4.62
C PHE A 37 -12.35 -17.99 -5.88
N VAL A 38 -12.12 -18.62 -7.04
CA VAL A 38 -12.98 -18.46 -8.24
C VAL A 38 -14.45 -18.80 -7.89
N ALA A 39 -14.70 -19.57 -6.83
CA ALA A 39 -16.04 -19.84 -6.32
C ALA A 39 -16.66 -18.69 -5.48
N LYS A 40 -15.86 -17.81 -4.87
CA LYS A 40 -16.37 -16.69 -4.07
C LYS A 40 -16.69 -15.50 -4.97
N GLN A 41 -17.94 -15.04 -4.90
CA GLN A 41 -18.39 -13.84 -5.60
C GLN A 41 -17.76 -12.55 -5.05
N HIS A 42 -17.42 -12.52 -3.77
CA HIS A 42 -16.79 -11.38 -3.12
C HIS A 42 -15.58 -11.83 -2.31
N VAL A 43 -14.42 -11.28 -2.63
CA VAL A 43 -13.14 -11.58 -1.99
C VAL A 43 -12.65 -10.33 -1.27
N VAL A 44 -12.14 -10.50 -0.06
CA VAL A 44 -11.57 -9.43 0.76
C VAL A 44 -10.07 -9.65 0.91
N LEU A 45 -9.28 -8.65 0.52
CA LEU A 45 -7.85 -8.56 0.74
C LEU A 45 -7.60 -7.49 1.79
N SER A 46 -7.33 -7.90 3.03
CA SER A 46 -7.22 -7.00 4.18
C SER A 46 -5.84 -7.02 4.82
N SER A 47 -5.40 -5.85 5.32
CA SER A 47 -4.22 -5.78 6.19
C SER A 47 -4.41 -6.45 7.56
N ASN A 48 -5.67 -6.72 7.94
CA ASN A 48 -6.02 -7.50 9.11
C ASN A 48 -6.26 -8.98 8.71
N PRO A 49 -5.39 -9.93 9.13
CA PRO A 49 -5.56 -11.35 8.80
C PRO A 49 -6.90 -11.95 9.22
N ALA A 50 -7.56 -11.42 10.25
CA ALA A 50 -8.86 -11.89 10.70
C ALA A 50 -10.02 -11.46 9.79
N GLU A 51 -9.80 -10.46 8.95
CA GLU A 51 -10.80 -9.92 8.01
C GLU A 51 -10.47 -10.24 6.55
N SER A 52 -9.30 -10.84 6.30
CA SER A 52 -8.83 -11.13 4.95
C SER A 52 -9.19 -12.56 4.56
N ASP A 53 -9.73 -12.74 3.36
CA ASP A 53 -9.98 -14.07 2.79
C ASP A 53 -8.67 -14.78 2.43
N ILE A 54 -7.62 -14.00 2.12
CA ILE A 54 -6.26 -14.49 1.89
C ILE A 54 -5.38 -13.94 3.01
N PRO A 55 -4.64 -14.77 3.75
CA PRO A 55 -3.70 -14.28 4.76
C PRO A 55 -2.69 -13.31 4.13
N PRO A 56 -2.59 -12.05 4.62
CA PRO A 56 -1.64 -11.10 4.07
C PRO A 56 -0.21 -11.47 4.47
N TYR A 57 0.74 -11.24 3.56
CA TYR A 57 2.14 -11.21 3.94
C TYR A 57 2.47 -9.82 4.50
N LEU A 58 2.81 -9.76 5.78
CA LEU A 58 3.03 -8.50 6.49
C LEU A 58 4.51 -8.14 6.51
N ILE A 59 4.85 -6.99 5.95
CA ILE A 59 6.19 -6.40 6.01
C ILE A 59 6.19 -5.35 7.10
N ALA A 60 7.11 -5.43 8.05
CA ALA A 60 7.32 -4.37 9.04
C ALA A 60 8.04 -3.20 8.39
N VAL A 61 7.61 -1.98 8.70
CA VAL A 61 8.17 -0.74 8.15
C VAL A 61 8.53 0.19 9.30
N GLY A 62 9.78 0.64 9.34
CA GLY A 62 10.32 1.46 10.42
C GLY A 62 10.14 2.97 10.24
N SER A 63 9.89 3.44 9.01
CA SER A 63 9.76 4.88 8.71
C SER A 63 8.95 5.15 7.45
N ILE A 64 8.48 6.39 7.28
CA ILE A 64 7.81 6.81 6.05
C ILE A 64 8.74 6.78 4.84
N ALA A 65 10.03 7.05 5.02
CA ALA A 65 11.03 6.92 3.96
C ALA A 65 11.15 5.48 3.46
N GLU A 66 11.10 4.50 4.36
CA GLU A 66 11.06 3.09 3.99
C GLU A 66 9.74 2.72 3.31
N LEU A 67 8.60 3.19 3.84
CA LEU A 67 7.30 2.98 3.20
C LEU A 67 7.26 3.53 1.77
N ASN A 68 7.81 4.72 1.54
CA ASN A 68 7.86 5.36 0.23
C ASN A 68 8.66 4.50 -0.78
N LYS A 69 9.80 3.95 -0.34
CA LYS A 69 10.61 3.03 -1.15
C LYS A 69 9.83 1.75 -1.52
N LEU A 70 9.02 1.23 -0.60
CA LEU A 70 8.19 0.04 -0.83
C LEU A 70 7.03 0.33 -1.79
N ALA A 71 6.37 1.48 -1.64
CA ALA A 71 5.29 1.92 -2.51
C ALA A 71 5.76 2.07 -3.96
N GLY A 72 7.01 2.53 -4.14
CA GLY A 72 7.69 2.44 -5.42
C GLY A 72 7.05 3.30 -6.52
N ALA A 73 6.40 4.39 -6.13
CA ALA A 73 5.95 5.43 -7.04
C ALA A 73 7.19 6.07 -7.70
N PRO A 74 7.26 6.12 -9.04
CA PRO A 74 8.28 6.92 -9.70
C PRO A 74 8.06 8.39 -9.34
N ASP A 75 9.12 9.07 -8.92
CA ASP A 75 9.15 10.55 -8.88
C ASP A 75 9.26 11.03 -10.33
N ASP A 76 8.12 11.07 -11.02
CA ASP A 76 8.01 11.68 -12.35
C ASP A 76 7.99 13.22 -12.27
N GLY A 77 8.02 13.76 -11.04
CA GLY A 77 8.00 15.18 -10.73
C GLY A 77 6.64 15.84 -10.92
N ASP A 78 5.59 15.09 -11.29
CA ASP A 78 4.23 15.61 -11.42
C ASP A 78 3.46 15.41 -10.12
N ASP A 79 3.40 16.47 -9.31
CA ASP A 79 2.66 16.50 -8.07
C ASP A 79 1.47 17.46 -8.10
N THR A 80 0.94 17.74 -9.29
CA THR A 80 -0.15 18.70 -9.51
C THR A 80 -1.42 18.33 -8.74
N ASP A 81 -1.68 17.03 -8.57
CA ASP A 81 -2.84 16.50 -7.85
C ASP A 81 -2.57 16.26 -6.36
N VAL A 82 -1.37 16.58 -5.87
CA VAL A 82 -0.96 16.36 -4.47
C VAL A 82 -1.24 17.59 -3.64
N VAL A 83 -2.05 17.42 -2.59
CA VAL A 83 -2.29 18.46 -1.60
C VAL A 83 -1.18 18.45 -0.56
N TYR A 84 -0.53 19.59 -0.39
CA TYR A 84 0.50 19.82 0.63
C TYR A 84 -0.07 20.63 1.79
N PRO A 85 0.26 20.28 3.05
CA PRO A 85 -0.09 21.10 4.19
C PRO A 85 0.78 22.37 4.23
N PRO A 86 0.44 23.35 5.09
CA PRO A 86 1.38 24.41 5.47
C PRO A 86 2.69 23.83 5.99
N ALA A 87 3.77 24.61 5.96
CA ALA A 87 5.05 24.19 6.56
C ALA A 87 4.90 23.95 8.07
N ALA A 88 5.59 22.93 8.59
CA ALA A 88 5.58 22.61 10.00
C ALA A 88 6.17 23.78 10.81
N SER A 89 5.47 24.18 11.87
CA SER A 89 6.04 25.16 12.79
C SER A 89 7.24 24.59 13.54
N ALA A 90 8.21 25.44 13.90
CA ALA A 90 9.36 25.01 14.71
C ALA A 90 8.94 24.35 16.04
N HIS A 91 7.81 24.77 16.61
CA HIS A 91 7.24 24.15 17.82
C HIS A 91 6.79 22.70 17.56
N LEU A 92 6.18 22.46 16.41
CA LEU A 92 5.71 21.14 16.01
C LEU A 92 6.88 20.18 15.77
N THR A 93 7.91 20.63 15.07
CA THR A 93 9.14 19.84 14.85
C THR A 93 9.81 19.48 16.18
N ALA A 94 9.90 20.42 17.12
CA ALA A 94 10.48 20.19 18.43
C ALA A 94 9.71 19.16 19.28
N LYS A 95 8.40 18.95 19.05
CA LYS A 95 7.63 17.91 19.75
C LYS A 95 8.08 16.50 19.38
N ALA A 96 8.56 16.27 18.16
CA ALA A 96 9.03 14.96 17.71
C ALA A 96 10.29 14.49 18.46
N GLU A 97 11.06 15.42 19.02
CA GLU A 97 12.29 15.15 19.78
C GLU A 97 12.05 14.96 21.29
N GLN A 98 10.83 15.22 21.75
CA GLN A 98 10.51 15.05 23.17
C GLN A 98 10.45 13.56 23.53
N PRO A 99 10.83 13.17 24.76
CA PRO A 99 10.76 11.79 25.23
C PRO A 99 9.31 11.39 25.59
N LEU A 100 8.37 11.64 24.68
CA LEU A 100 6.97 11.26 24.79
C LEU A 100 6.78 9.87 24.18
N THR A 101 5.91 9.07 24.78
CA THR A 101 5.39 7.89 24.10
C THR A 101 4.52 8.32 22.91
N ARG A 102 4.36 7.44 21.91
CA ARG A 102 3.48 7.68 20.74
C ARG A 102 2.08 8.16 21.15
N ALA A 103 1.48 7.54 22.16
CA ALA A 103 0.15 7.93 22.64
C ALA A 103 0.12 9.33 23.26
N GLN A 104 1.15 9.70 24.04
CA GLN A 104 1.27 11.04 24.61
C GLN A 104 1.53 12.09 23.54
N LEU A 105 2.36 11.76 22.54
CA LEU A 105 2.63 12.65 21.42
C LEU A 105 1.36 12.94 20.64
N ILE A 106 0.63 11.90 20.20
CA ILE A 106 -0.64 12.03 19.49
C ILE A 106 -1.66 12.81 20.33
N GLY A 107 -1.79 12.51 21.63
CA GLY A 107 -2.69 13.23 22.54
C GLY A 107 -2.30 14.68 22.82
N SER A 108 -1.11 15.12 22.41
CA SER A 108 -0.63 16.50 22.55
C SER A 108 -0.79 17.35 21.28
N LEU A 109 -1.28 16.75 20.19
CA LEU A 109 -1.56 17.41 18.93
C LEU A 109 -3.04 17.79 18.87
N ASP A 110 -3.34 18.98 18.38
CA ASP A 110 -4.72 19.37 18.04
C ASP A 110 -5.18 18.73 16.73
N ASP A 111 -6.49 18.83 16.47
CA ASP A 111 -7.13 18.19 15.31
C ASP A 111 -6.58 18.71 13.98
N ASP A 112 -6.29 20.02 13.89
CA ASP A 112 -5.72 20.65 12.69
C ASP A 112 -4.31 20.12 12.41
N THR A 113 -3.48 20.03 13.45
CA THR A 113 -2.13 19.47 13.37
C THR A 113 -2.17 17.99 12.98
N LEU A 114 -3.12 17.22 13.48
CA LEU A 114 -3.32 15.83 13.08
C LEU A 114 -3.77 15.70 11.62
N ALA A 115 -4.59 16.63 11.13
CA ALA A 115 -5.00 16.69 9.73
C ALA A 115 -3.82 17.05 8.81
N ASP A 116 -3.02 18.05 9.19
CA ASP A 116 -1.81 18.44 8.46
C ASP A 116 -0.79 17.31 8.43
N LEU A 117 -0.58 16.63 9.56
CA LEU A 117 0.31 15.47 9.66
C LEU A 117 -0.12 14.32 8.71
N LYS A 118 -1.42 14.02 8.65
CA LYS A 118 -1.96 13.01 7.72
C LYS A 118 -1.79 13.45 6.26
N THR A 119 -2.01 14.73 5.98
CA THR A 119 -1.82 15.32 4.65
C THR A 119 -0.35 15.27 4.24
N ALA A 120 0.57 15.61 5.14
CA ALA A 120 2.02 15.50 4.94
C ALA A 120 2.43 14.06 4.65
N ALA A 121 1.93 13.09 5.42
CA ALA A 121 2.26 11.68 5.20
C ALA A 121 1.75 11.18 3.84
N ALA A 122 0.54 11.55 3.44
CA ALA A 122 0.02 11.23 2.11
C ALA A 122 0.84 11.88 0.99
N ALA A 123 1.21 13.16 1.16
CA ALA A 123 2.02 13.91 0.21
C ALA A 123 3.45 13.35 0.09
N TYR A 124 4.03 12.88 1.19
CA TYR A 124 5.34 12.22 1.18
C TYR A 124 5.33 10.95 0.32
N LEU A 125 4.21 10.20 0.32
CA LEU A 125 4.09 8.94 -0.42
C LEU A 125 3.64 9.12 -1.88
N LYS A 126 2.89 10.18 -2.18
CA LYS A 126 2.23 10.39 -3.49
C LYS A 126 2.85 11.52 -4.31
N GLY A 127 3.62 12.41 -3.68
CA GLY A 127 4.25 13.55 -4.32
C GLY A 127 5.73 13.66 -3.97
N ASN A 128 6.22 14.88 -3.81
CA ASN A 128 7.61 15.20 -3.55
C ASN A 128 7.90 15.20 -2.03
N PRO A 129 8.68 14.23 -1.51
CA PRO A 129 9.00 14.15 -0.09
C PRO A 129 9.75 15.39 0.44
N ALA A 130 10.51 16.07 -0.40
CA ALA A 130 11.28 17.25 -0.01
C ALA A 130 10.39 18.43 0.39
N LYS A 131 9.15 18.50 -0.12
CA LYS A 131 8.19 19.57 0.23
C LYS A 131 7.59 19.40 1.64
N VAL A 132 7.74 18.23 2.26
CA VAL A 132 7.20 17.89 3.59
C VAL A 132 8.26 17.27 4.52
N ALA A 133 9.54 17.51 4.23
CA ALA A 133 10.66 16.95 4.97
C ALA A 133 10.70 17.39 6.45
N ASP A 134 10.14 18.56 6.74
CA ASP A 134 9.97 19.12 8.08
C ASP A 134 8.96 18.35 8.95
N TYR A 135 7.98 17.68 8.34
CA TYR A 135 7.05 16.78 9.02
C TYR A 135 7.62 15.38 9.27
N GLU A 136 8.68 14.96 8.57
CA GLU A 136 9.19 13.58 8.60
C GLU A 136 9.48 13.06 10.03
N PRO A 137 10.16 13.81 10.93
CA PRO A 137 10.39 13.34 12.30
C PRO A 137 9.09 13.07 13.06
N LEU A 138 8.10 13.96 12.91
CA LEU A 138 6.82 13.82 13.59
C LEU A 138 5.99 12.68 12.99
N ILE A 139 5.99 12.52 11.68
CA ILE A 139 5.36 11.39 11.00
C ILE A 139 5.95 10.07 11.53
N ASN A 140 7.27 9.97 11.58
CA ASN A 140 7.93 8.77 12.08
C ASN A 140 7.60 8.48 13.55
N ALA A 141 7.57 9.51 14.41
CA ALA A 141 7.23 9.36 15.83
C ALA A 141 5.75 9.01 16.08
N THR A 142 4.84 9.38 15.17
CA THR A 142 3.38 9.23 15.34
C THR A 142 2.77 8.06 14.57
N LEU A 143 3.32 7.69 13.42
CA LEU A 143 2.78 6.65 12.55
C LEU A 143 3.60 5.36 12.56
N PHE A 144 4.89 5.41 12.93
CA PHE A 144 5.81 4.28 12.85
C PHE A 144 6.24 3.78 14.26
N PRO A 145 6.67 2.51 14.39
CA PRO A 145 6.72 1.46 13.35
C PRO A 145 5.32 1.07 12.86
N GLY A 146 5.23 0.78 11.56
CA GLY A 146 4.03 0.38 10.85
C GLY A 146 4.21 -0.97 10.16
N LYS A 147 3.21 -1.37 9.38
CA LYS A 147 3.27 -2.57 8.55
C LYS A 147 2.59 -2.33 7.21
N VAL A 148 2.93 -3.15 6.21
CA VAL A 148 2.29 -3.17 4.89
C VAL A 148 1.84 -4.58 4.60
N ALA A 149 0.62 -4.73 4.10
CA ALA A 149 0.09 -6.02 3.68
C ALA A 149 0.35 -6.25 2.19
N VAL A 150 0.96 -7.39 1.85
CA VAL A 150 1.35 -7.71 0.48
C VAL A 150 0.63 -8.94 -0.05
N PHE A 151 0.04 -8.79 -1.22
CA PHE A 151 -0.56 -9.83 -2.04
C PHE A 151 0.17 -9.87 -3.38
N ALA A 152 1.08 -10.82 -3.54
CA ALA A 152 1.84 -10.97 -4.78
C ALA A 152 1.65 -12.38 -5.36
N ASP A 153 1.44 -12.47 -6.66
CA ASP A 153 1.47 -13.72 -7.43
C ASP A 153 1.75 -13.42 -8.91
N SER A 154 2.69 -14.13 -9.53
CA SER A 154 2.99 -13.95 -10.96
C SER A 154 1.86 -14.39 -11.89
N GLY A 155 0.84 -15.07 -11.36
CA GLY A 155 -0.36 -15.49 -12.06
C GLY A 155 -1.47 -14.43 -12.11
N ASP A 156 -2.71 -14.92 -12.18
CA ASP A 156 -3.90 -14.12 -12.48
C ASP A 156 -4.72 -13.85 -11.19
N LEU A 157 -5.08 -12.58 -10.96
CA LEU A 157 -6.17 -12.20 -10.07
C LEU A 157 -7.45 -12.05 -10.88
N ASN A 158 -8.44 -12.92 -10.63
CA ASN A 158 -9.71 -12.89 -11.34
C ASN A 158 -10.81 -12.30 -10.45
N VAL A 159 -11.42 -11.20 -10.89
CA VAL A 159 -12.64 -10.67 -10.30
C VAL A 159 -13.84 -11.31 -11.02
N PRO A 160 -14.72 -12.03 -10.31
CA PRO A 160 -15.84 -12.72 -10.94
C PRO A 160 -16.87 -11.75 -11.52
N GLU A 161 -17.65 -12.23 -12.49
CA GLU A 161 -18.77 -11.48 -13.06
C GLU A 161 -19.80 -11.13 -11.97
N ASN A 162 -20.25 -9.87 -11.93
CA ASN A 162 -21.11 -9.30 -10.88
C ASN A 162 -20.55 -9.43 -9.45
N GLY A 163 -19.26 -9.73 -9.31
CA GLY A 163 -18.57 -9.91 -8.04
C GLY A 163 -17.60 -8.78 -7.72
N SER A 164 -16.83 -8.95 -6.64
CA SER A 164 -15.85 -7.95 -6.24
C SER A 164 -14.59 -8.49 -5.56
N VAL A 165 -13.51 -7.72 -5.70
CA VAL A 165 -12.33 -7.80 -4.83
C VAL A 165 -12.25 -6.50 -4.04
N THR A 166 -12.42 -6.60 -2.72
CA THR A 166 -12.38 -5.46 -1.79
C THR A 166 -11.03 -5.42 -1.08
N ILE A 167 -10.33 -4.31 -1.23
CA ILE A 167 -9.04 -4.02 -0.59
C ILE A 167 -9.30 -3.09 0.58
N LYS A 168 -8.98 -3.53 1.81
CA LYS A 168 -9.29 -2.79 3.04
C LYS A 168 -8.27 -3.03 4.15
N GLY A 169 -8.50 -2.42 5.30
CA GLY A 169 -7.69 -2.59 6.50
C GLY A 169 -7.09 -1.27 6.98
N ALA A 170 -6.54 -1.29 8.19
CA ALA A 170 -5.97 -0.11 8.83
C ALA A 170 -4.59 0.28 8.26
N ASP A 171 -3.92 -0.66 7.61
CA ASP A 171 -2.57 -0.48 7.08
C ASP A 171 -2.59 -0.53 5.55
N PRO A 172 -1.61 0.10 4.88
CA PRO A 172 -1.53 0.08 3.43
C PRO A 172 -1.44 -1.32 2.84
N VAL A 173 -2.03 -1.51 1.66
CA VAL A 173 -2.07 -2.79 0.96
C VAL A 173 -1.36 -2.69 -0.40
N VAL A 174 -0.45 -3.61 -0.69
CA VAL A 174 0.24 -3.71 -1.98
C VAL A 174 -0.20 -4.99 -2.69
N LEU A 175 -0.70 -4.83 -3.91
CA LEU A 175 -1.02 -5.91 -4.84
C LEU A 175 0.03 -5.91 -5.95
N ASN A 176 0.63 -7.06 -6.22
CA ASN A 176 1.53 -7.27 -7.36
C ASN A 176 1.11 -8.55 -8.08
N TYR A 177 0.36 -8.42 -9.17
CA TYR A 177 -0.14 -9.58 -9.92
C TYR A 177 0.40 -9.61 -11.35
N GLY A 178 0.61 -10.80 -11.90
CA GLY A 178 0.94 -10.93 -13.32
C GLY A 178 -0.16 -10.35 -14.20
N SER A 179 -1.39 -10.82 -14.00
CA SER A 179 -2.56 -10.25 -14.65
C SER A 179 -3.72 -10.00 -13.69
N ILE A 180 -4.55 -9.02 -14.01
CA ILE A 180 -5.84 -8.78 -13.35
C ILE A 180 -6.93 -8.84 -14.42
N THR A 181 -7.86 -9.79 -14.28
CA THR A 181 -9.02 -9.91 -15.17
C THR A 181 -10.28 -9.59 -14.40
N VAL A 182 -11.03 -8.59 -14.87
CA VAL A 182 -12.30 -8.18 -14.29
C VAL A 182 -13.44 -8.70 -15.17
N GLY A 183 -14.24 -9.62 -14.64
CA GLY A 183 -15.44 -10.12 -15.33
C GLY A 183 -16.49 -9.03 -15.52
N GLN A 184 -17.51 -9.32 -16.34
CA GLN A 184 -18.60 -8.40 -16.61
C GLN A 184 -19.26 -7.90 -15.32
N ASN A 185 -19.38 -6.58 -15.16
CA ASN A 185 -19.87 -5.89 -13.95
C ASN A 185 -19.08 -6.21 -12.66
N GLY A 186 -17.90 -6.84 -12.76
CA GLY A 186 -17.00 -7.07 -11.63
C GLY A 186 -16.37 -5.76 -11.17
N GLN A 187 -16.02 -5.68 -9.88
CA GLN A 187 -15.47 -4.46 -9.28
C GLN A 187 -14.23 -4.73 -8.42
N ILE A 188 -13.26 -3.82 -8.51
CA ILE A 188 -12.18 -3.70 -7.53
C ILE A 188 -12.53 -2.50 -6.65
N ILE A 189 -12.74 -2.74 -5.36
CA ILE A 189 -13.17 -1.73 -4.39
C ILE A 189 -11.99 -1.44 -3.46
N VAL A 190 -11.49 -0.21 -3.49
CA VAL A 190 -10.35 0.22 -2.66
C VAL A 190 -10.88 1.09 -1.51
N GLN A 191 -10.70 0.63 -0.27
CA GLN A 191 -11.16 1.30 0.95
C GLN A 191 -10.02 1.74 1.89
N THR A 192 -8.77 1.47 1.49
CA THR A 192 -7.55 1.85 2.20
C THR A 192 -6.50 2.29 1.19
N ASP A 193 -5.42 2.92 1.63
CA ASP A 193 -4.31 3.25 0.73
C ASP A 193 -3.75 1.96 0.12
N ALA A 194 -3.79 1.88 -1.21
CA ALA A 194 -3.39 0.70 -1.94
C ALA A 194 -2.50 1.04 -3.14
N ASN A 195 -1.49 0.21 -3.36
CA ASN A 195 -0.73 0.20 -4.60
C ASN A 195 -1.06 -1.09 -5.36
N ILE A 196 -1.65 -0.97 -6.54
CA ILE A 196 -2.02 -2.10 -7.39
C ILE A 196 -1.12 -2.09 -8.60
N THR A 197 -0.21 -3.05 -8.68
CA THR A 197 0.66 -3.26 -9.84
C THR A 197 0.24 -4.52 -10.58
N THR A 198 0.06 -4.39 -11.90
CA THR A 198 -0.15 -5.53 -12.78
C THR A 198 0.52 -5.35 -14.14
N GLN A 199 0.85 -6.46 -14.80
CA GLN A 199 1.47 -6.44 -16.12
C GLN A 199 0.43 -6.44 -17.26
N ILE A 200 -0.75 -7.01 -16.99
CA ILE A 200 -1.85 -7.14 -17.94
C ILE A 200 -3.15 -6.88 -17.17
N MET A 201 -3.91 -5.87 -17.56
CA MET A 201 -5.26 -5.65 -17.05
C MET A 201 -6.27 -5.91 -18.18
N THR A 202 -7.28 -6.72 -17.92
CA THR A 202 -8.34 -7.05 -18.88
C THR A 202 -9.70 -6.88 -18.23
N GLN A 203 -10.64 -6.31 -18.97
CA GLN A 203 -12.05 -6.25 -18.59
C GLN A 203 -12.87 -6.97 -19.66
N LEU A 204 -13.73 -7.89 -19.22
CA LEU A 204 -14.59 -8.72 -20.07
C LEU A 204 -16.02 -8.18 -20.14
#